data_AF-A0A6V7HSN6-F1
#
_entry.id   AF-A0A6V7HSN6-F1
#
_cell.length_a   1.000
_cell.length_b   1.000
_cell.length_c   1.000
_cell.angle_alpha   90.00
_cell.angle_beta   90.00
_cell.angle_gamma   90.00
#
_symmetry.space_group_name_H-M   'P 1'
#
loop_
_entity.id
_entity.type
_entity.pdbx_description
1 polymer ?
#
loop_
_entity_poly.entity_id
_entity_poly.type
_entity_poly.pdbx_seq_one_letter_code
_entity_poly.pdbx_strand_id
1 'polypeptide(L)'
;PHCSIQRPEYLEKLKEDVHSVPNIRVKGAVSNSKEFARIFNCPKGSPMNPDNKCDIWKEDEENNEVTPRRSHWRRHRSRWALDG
;
A
#
# COMPACT_ATOMS: atom_id res chain seq x y z
N PRO A 1 11.09 -10.50 1.45
CA PRO A 1 11.97 -10.23 2.61
C PRO A 1 11.34 -9.27 3.63
N HIS A 2 10.27 -9.72 4.32
CA HIS A 2 9.63 -8.98 5.44
C HIS A 2 9.24 -9.91 6.61
N CYS A 3 9.81 -11.12 6.65
CA CYS A 3 9.59 -12.05 7.74
C CYS A 3 10.47 -11.63 8.93
N SER A 4 9.85 -11.41 10.09
CA SER A 4 10.56 -11.02 11.31
C SER A 4 9.80 -11.49 12.54
N ILE A 5 10.54 -11.82 13.61
CA ILE A 5 10.00 -12.09 14.95
C ILE A 5 10.45 -10.95 15.86
N GLN A 6 9.53 -10.41 16.66
CA GLN A 6 9.82 -9.33 17.61
C GLN A 6 9.74 -9.86 19.03
N ARG A 7 10.67 -9.42 19.87
CA ARG A 7 10.60 -9.70 21.31
C ARG A 7 9.61 -8.74 21.98
N PRO A 8 8.98 -9.12 23.10
CA PRO A 8 8.00 -8.27 23.79
C PRO A 8 8.55 -6.90 24.19
N GLU A 9 9.85 -6.77 24.50
CA GLU A 9 10.45 -5.49 24.90
C GLU A 9 10.51 -4.47 23.75
N TYR A 10 10.35 -4.93 22.51
CA TYR A 10 10.27 -4.05 21.34
C TYR A 10 8.97 -3.23 21.32
N LEU A 11 7.93 -3.64 22.06
CA LEU A 11 6.64 -2.95 22.07
C LEU A 11 6.75 -1.49 22.52
N GLU A 12 7.62 -1.18 23.48
CA GLU A 12 7.83 0.20 23.93
C GLU A 12 8.50 1.05 22.84
N LYS A 13 9.41 0.44 22.05
CA LYS A 13 10.08 1.12 20.93
C LYS A 13 9.14 1.41 19.76
N LEU A 14 8.01 0.70 19.64
CA LEU A 14 7.02 0.96 18.59
C LEU A 14 6.41 2.35 18.66
N LYS A 15 6.40 2.97 19.84
CA LYS A 15 5.85 4.32 20.03
C LYS A 15 6.72 5.38 19.36
N GLU A 16 8.02 5.11 19.21
CA GLU A 16 9.00 6.02 18.63
C GLU A 16 9.32 5.67 17.17
N ASP A 17 9.05 4.45 16.74
CA ASP A 17 9.29 4.00 15.36
C ASP A 17 8.28 4.63 14.40
N VAL A 18 8.79 5.42 13.45
CA VAL A 18 7.98 6.05 12.40
C VAL A 18 7.42 5.04 11.40
N HIS A 19 7.94 3.82 11.39
CA HIS A 19 7.48 2.76 10.50
C HIS A 19 6.43 1.87 11.19
N SER A 20 5.52 1.31 10.40
CA SER A 20 4.58 0.32 10.91
C SER A 20 5.29 -0.95 11.40
N VAL A 21 4.66 -1.69 12.32
CA VAL A 21 5.13 -3.02 12.72
C VAL A 21 5.27 -3.95 11.51
N PRO A 22 6.28 -4.83 11.45
CA PRO A 22 6.62 -5.61 10.26
C PRO A 22 5.47 -6.43 9.66
N ASN A 23 4.64 -7.05 10.50
CA ASN A 23 3.49 -7.85 10.07
C ASN A 23 2.41 -6.98 9.38
N ILE A 24 2.20 -5.74 9.84
CA ILE A 24 1.22 -4.82 9.24
C ILE A 24 1.76 -4.21 7.94
N ARG A 25 3.09 -4.05 7.79
CA ARG A 25 3.67 -3.55 6.52
C ARG A 25 3.21 -4.37 5.32
N VAL A 26 3.27 -5.70 5.44
CA VAL A 26 2.81 -6.60 4.37
C VAL A 26 1.30 -6.60 4.31
N LYS A 27 0.63 -6.95 5.42
CA LYS A 27 -0.83 -7.16 5.43
C LYS A 27 -1.58 -5.90 5.00
N GLY A 28 -1.25 -4.74 5.56
CA GLY A 28 -1.89 -3.47 5.22
C GLY A 28 -1.69 -3.08 3.76
N ALA A 29 -0.49 -3.26 3.20
CA ALA A 29 -0.23 -2.95 1.79
C ALA A 29 -1.05 -3.84 0.86
N VAL A 30 -1.03 -5.17 1.08
CA VAL A 30 -1.72 -6.10 0.18
C VAL A 30 -3.24 -6.12 0.38
N SER A 31 -3.77 -5.83 1.58
CA SER A 31 -5.21 -5.65 1.79
C SER A 31 -5.79 -4.46 1.01
N ASN A 32 -4.99 -3.41 0.78
CA ASN A 32 -5.38 -2.25 -0.03
C ASN A 32 -5.23 -2.48 -1.55
N SER A 33 -4.55 -3.54 -1.97
CA SER A 33 -4.37 -3.87 -3.38
C SER A 33 -5.56 -4.66 -3.93
N LYS A 34 -6.26 -4.10 -4.93
CA LYS A 34 -7.31 -4.83 -5.67
C LYS A 34 -6.71 -6.00 -6.46
N GLU A 35 -5.51 -5.79 -7.01
CA GLU A 35 -4.84 -6.77 -7.85
C GLU A 35 -4.37 -7.99 -7.04
N PHE A 36 -3.87 -7.76 -5.82
CA PHE A 36 -3.54 -8.86 -4.90
C PHE A 36 -4.77 -9.70 -4.59
N ALA A 37 -5.89 -9.06 -4.23
CA ALA A 37 -7.13 -9.78 -3.95
C ALA A 37 -7.62 -10.60 -5.16
N ARG A 38 -7.46 -10.09 -6.38
CA ARG A 38 -7.82 -10.78 -7.63
C ARG A 38 -6.94 -12.02 -7.86
N ILE A 39 -5.61 -11.87 -7.84
CA ILE A 39 -4.67 -12.96 -8.14
C ILE A 39 -4.83 -14.10 -7.12
N PHE A 40 -5.01 -13.76 -5.85
CA PHE A 40 -5.15 -14.74 -4.77
C PHE A 40 -6.60 -15.15 -4.50
N ASN A 41 -7.55 -14.73 -5.35
CA ASN A 41 -8.98 -15.04 -5.21
C ASN A 41 -9.55 -14.76 -3.81
N CYS A 42 -9.13 -13.66 -3.18
CA CYS A 42 -9.59 -13.29 -1.85
C CYS A 42 -11.08 -12.88 -1.89
N PRO A 43 -11.97 -13.56 -1.14
CA PRO A 43 -13.39 -13.19 -1.09
C PRO A 43 -13.57 -11.76 -0.60
N LYS A 44 -14.61 -11.07 -1.10
CA LYS A 44 -14.97 -9.74 -0.62
C LYS A 44 -15.24 -9.76 0.89
N GLY A 45 -14.73 -8.77 1.61
CA GLY A 45 -14.84 -8.68 3.07
C GLY A 45 -13.82 -9.54 3.84
N SER A 46 -13.01 -10.36 3.16
CA SER A 46 -11.93 -11.10 3.83
C SER A 46 -10.83 -10.14 4.35
N PRO A 47 -9.99 -10.56 5.32
CA PRO A 47 -8.94 -9.69 5.88
C PRO A 47 -7.98 -9.10 4.82
N MET A 48 -7.76 -9.83 3.72
CA MET A 48 -6.90 -9.42 2.60
C MET A 48 -7.67 -8.77 1.45
N ASN A 49 -9.00 -8.66 1.56
CA ASN A 49 -9.86 -7.96 0.62
C ASN A 49 -11.03 -7.26 1.35
N PRO A 50 -10.73 -6.28 2.23
CA PRO A 50 -11.76 -5.50 2.91
C PRO A 50 -12.54 -4.63 1.92
N ASP A 51 -13.75 -4.24 2.30
CA ASP A 51 -14.61 -3.35 1.49
C ASP A 51 -13.99 -1.96 1.33
N ASN A 52 -13.42 -1.44 2.42
CA ASN A 52 -12.76 -0.13 2.44
C ASN A 52 -11.27 -0.29 2.15
N LYS A 53 -10.82 0.18 0.99
CA LYS A 53 -9.40 0.19 0.59
C LYS A 53 -8.91 1.62 0.49
N CYS A 54 -7.76 1.89 1.10
CA CYS A 54 -7.09 3.19 1.03
C CYS A 54 -6.26 3.30 -0.25
N ASP A 55 -6.32 4.46 -0.90
CA ASP A 55 -5.41 4.82 -1.96
C ASP A 55 -5.18 6.33 -1.93
N ILE A 56 -3.98 6.71 -1.50
CA ILE A 56 -3.61 8.12 -1.30
C ILE A 56 -2.94 8.74 -2.53
N TRP A 57 -2.69 7.92 -3.56
CA TRP A 57 -2.03 8.35 -4.80
C TRP A 57 -2.98 8.38 -5.98
N LYS A 58 -4.21 7.88 -5.82
CA LYS A 58 -5.30 8.16 -6.76
C LYS A 58 -5.45 9.67 -6.90
N GLU A 59 -5.47 10.11 -8.14
CA GLU A 59 -5.90 11.46 -8.47
C GLU A 59 -7.39 11.54 -8.11
N ASP A 60 -7.78 12.58 -7.40
CA ASP A 60 -9.17 12.80 -7.00
C ASP A 60 -10.02 12.86 -8.29
N GLU A 61 -10.91 11.89 -8.51
CA GLU A 61 -11.90 11.96 -9.59
C GLU A 61 -13.05 12.89 -9.16
N GLU A 62 -12.73 14.16 -8.89
CA GLU A 62 -13.75 15.20 -8.78
C GLU A 62 -13.90 15.83 -10.17
N ASN A 63 -14.99 15.46 -10.86
CA ASN A 63 -15.43 15.98 -12.17
C ASN A 63 -14.75 15.47 -13.45
N ASN A 64 -14.31 14.19 -13.49
CA ASN A 64 -13.77 13.59 -14.73
C ASN A 64 -12.66 14.45 -15.38
N GLU A 65 -11.92 15.18 -14.54
CA GLU A 65 -10.79 15.98 -14.93
C GLU A 65 -9.58 15.37 -14.24
N VAL A 66 -8.80 14.62 -15.02
CA VAL A 66 -7.52 14.04 -14.59
C VAL A 66 -6.56 15.20 -14.37
N THR A 67 -6.63 15.83 -13.20
CA THR A 67 -5.59 16.76 -12.75
C THR A 67 -4.69 16.01 -11.78
N PRO A 68 -3.44 15.69 -12.18
CA PRO A 68 -2.48 15.20 -11.22
C PRO A 68 -2.32 16.31 -10.19
N ARG A 69 -2.65 16.06 -8.92
CA ARG A 69 -2.06 16.85 -7.83
C ARG A 69 -0.57 16.84 -8.10
N ARG A 70 -0.02 17.98 -8.51
CA ARG A 70 1.37 18.17 -8.90
C ARG A 70 2.26 17.81 -7.71
N SER A 71 2.50 16.52 -7.51
CA SER A 71 3.67 16.04 -6.81
C SER A 71 4.83 16.28 -7.78
N HIS A 72 5.73 17.15 -7.36
CA HIS A 72 6.93 17.60 -8.09
C HIS A 72 7.89 16.47 -8.52
N TRP A 73 7.50 15.20 -8.33
CA TRP A 73 8.32 14.00 -8.50
C TRP A 73 8.11 13.24 -9.82
N ARG A 74 7.16 13.65 -10.68
CA ARG A 74 7.01 13.08 -12.04
C ARG A 74 7.97 13.72 -13.06
N ARG A 75 9.29 13.56 -12.86
CA ARG A 75 10.27 13.83 -13.93
C ARG A 75 11.25 12.68 -14.24
N HIS A 76 11.18 11.53 -13.56
CA HIS A 76 12.09 10.41 -13.87
C HIS A 76 11.45 9.02 -13.79
N ARG A 77 10.25 8.81 -14.35
CA ARG A 77 9.71 7.44 -14.51
C ARG A 77 9.26 7.13 -15.94
N SER A 78 9.98 7.66 -16.93
CA SER A 78 9.72 7.42 -18.36
C SER A 78 10.80 6.57 -19.04
N ARG A 79 11.54 5.72 -18.32
CA ARG A 79 12.64 4.93 -18.92
C ARG A 79 12.69 3.43 -18.61
N TRP A 80 11.72 2.88 -17.88
CA TRP A 80 11.74 1.46 -17.48
C TRP A 80 10.37 0.76 -17.58
N ALA A 81 9.44 1.28 -18.38
CA ALA A 81 8.09 0.73 -18.50
C ALA A 81 7.74 0.22 -19.90
N LEU A 82 8.73 0.05 -20.79
CA LEU A 82 8.49 -0.44 -22.17
C LEU A 82 9.44 -1.56 -22.62
N ASP A 83 10.11 -2.26 -21.71
CA ASP A 83 10.80 -3.52 -22.05
C ASP A 83 10.57 -4.53 -20.91
N GLY A 84 9.78 -5.57 -21.22
CA GLY A 84 9.39 -6.66 -20.31
C GLY A 84 8.05 -7.26 -20.70
#